data_AF-A0A946LJW1-F1
#
_entry.id   AF-A0A946LJW1-F1
#
_cell.length_a   1.000
_cell.length_b   1.000
_cell.length_c   1.000
_cell.angle_alpha   90.00
_cell.angle_beta   90.00
_cell.angle_gamma   90.00
#
_symmetry.space_group_name_H-M   'P 1'
#
loop_
_entity.id
_entity.type
_entity.pdbx_description
1 polymer ?
#
loop_
_entity_poly.entity_id
_entity_poly.type
_entity_poly.pdbx_seq_one_letter_code
_entity_poly.pdbx_strand_id
1 'polypeptide(L)'
;MNFFTYTDLAGKRRLRSYVVIAIAVSTLLLLLAGGMVLWRANKFRTSELPRTPHLGALTEEATEEPSAPTVTPEPCTANTAEWSLLDMPLSQNYKRLSPACVYEGLERTVAWVLAIHEGYSRAEATQALGFGAIPMETQIGSIRVLTDRDGPLSIDLLTVPALPDLRQWSIDRSKNPATSLAMRGCFRTETIAGNERQGWGDSFDLICVVSQDTETAYGIMQLGENTYTGGDGSLSASRTFLFFGYGEGEWLWLGWRADGGRMSYADVGLDVDLAASDREMMSSLLGLPVWNAAWLEAVYGLDVQPLPDDWQAATDPVARDAILTTINGAQE
;
A
#
# COMPACT_ATOMS: atom_id res chain seq x y z
N MET A 1 10.69 -23.22 44.30
CA MET A 1 9.35 -23.82 44.10
C MET A 1 9.34 -24.54 42.75
N ASN A 2 9.22 -25.87 42.73
CA ASN A 2 9.17 -26.63 41.47
C ASN A 2 7.75 -26.56 40.91
N PHE A 3 7.52 -25.67 39.94
CA PHE A 3 6.19 -25.42 39.38
C PHE A 3 5.58 -26.67 38.70
N PHE A 4 6.41 -27.48 38.01
CA PHE A 4 5.94 -28.48 37.05
C PHE A 4 5.63 -29.87 37.60
N THR A 5 6.02 -30.18 38.84
CA THR A 5 5.82 -31.51 39.46
C THR A 5 5.16 -31.40 40.82
N TYR A 6 4.53 -32.49 41.27
CA TYR A 6 4.09 -32.67 42.64
C TYR A 6 4.46 -34.08 43.11
N THR A 7 4.66 -34.26 44.41
CA THR A 7 4.92 -35.58 44.98
C THR A 7 3.60 -36.15 45.45
N ASP A 8 3.24 -37.35 44.98
CA ASP A 8 2.05 -38.03 45.49
C ASP A 8 2.26 -38.54 46.92
N LEU A 9 1.19 -38.95 47.61
CA LEU A 9 1.23 -39.45 48.98
C LEU A 9 2.13 -40.70 49.16
N ALA A 10 2.57 -41.32 48.07
CA ALA A 10 3.51 -42.45 48.06
C ALA A 10 4.97 -42.00 47.78
N GLY A 11 5.26 -40.70 47.81
CA GLY A 11 6.61 -40.16 47.62
C GLY A 11 7.09 -40.13 46.17
N LYS A 12 6.25 -40.46 45.19
CA LYS A 12 6.64 -40.47 43.77
C LYS A 12 6.36 -39.10 43.14
N ARG A 13 7.38 -38.56 42.44
CA ARG A 13 7.22 -37.33 41.65
C ARG A 13 6.34 -37.62 40.44
N ARG A 14 5.24 -36.87 40.33
CA ARG A 14 4.30 -36.88 39.21
C ARG A 14 4.26 -35.50 38.56
N LEU A 15 4.06 -35.48 37.24
CA LEU A 15 3.81 -34.24 36.50
C LEU A 15 2.41 -33.73 36.85
N ARG A 16 2.28 -32.41 37.03
CA ARG A 16 0.95 -31.81 37.26
C ARG A 16 0.12 -31.92 35.98
N SER A 17 -1.20 -32.08 36.12
CA SER A 17 -2.11 -32.34 34.99
C SER A 17 -2.01 -31.29 33.87
N TYR A 18 -1.80 -30.01 34.20
CA TYR A 18 -1.63 -28.97 33.19
C TYR A 18 -0.35 -29.13 32.35
N VAL A 19 0.71 -29.72 32.92
CA VAL A 19 1.96 -30.02 32.19
C VAL A 19 1.74 -31.19 31.23
N VAL A 20 0.99 -32.20 31.65
CA VAL A 20 0.61 -33.32 30.78
C VAL A 20 -0.26 -32.83 29.62
N ILE A 21 -1.21 -31.93 29.89
CA ILE A 21 -2.06 -31.31 28.85
C ILE A 21 -1.22 -30.46 27.89
N ALA A 22 -0.30 -29.62 28.41
CA ALA A 22 0.56 -28.79 27.56
C ALA A 22 1.45 -29.63 26.63
N ILE A 23 2.00 -30.74 27.14
CA ILE A 23 2.75 -31.69 26.31
C ILE A 23 1.82 -32.28 25.23
N ALA A 24 0.65 -32.81 25.60
CA ALA A 24 -0.28 -33.41 24.65
C ALA A 24 -0.72 -32.43 23.53
N VAL A 25 -1.02 -31.18 23.88
CA VAL A 25 -1.37 -30.12 22.90
C VAL A 25 -0.20 -29.81 21.99
N SER A 26 1.02 -29.71 22.53
CA SER A 26 2.23 -29.46 21.75
C SER A 26 2.52 -30.61 20.78
N THR A 27 2.37 -31.86 21.22
CA THR A 27 2.55 -33.03 20.36
C THR A 27 1.49 -33.08 19.25
N LEU A 28 0.23 -32.72 19.57
CA LEU A 28 -0.84 -32.66 18.58
C LEU A 28 -0.56 -31.58 17.51
N LEU A 29 -0.09 -30.40 17.92
CA LEU A 29 0.30 -29.33 16.99
C LEU A 29 1.46 -29.75 16.08
N LEU A 30 2.46 -30.46 16.62
CA LEU A 30 3.58 -31.00 15.83
C LEU A 30 3.12 -32.06 14.83
N LEU A 31 2.15 -32.92 15.20
CA LEU A 31 1.56 -33.90 14.28
C LEU A 31 0.76 -33.24 13.16
N LEU A 32 -0.01 -32.19 13.47
CA LEU A 32 -0.77 -31.42 12.48
C LEU A 32 0.17 -30.68 11.50
N ALA A 33 1.23 -30.05 12.01
CA ALA A 33 2.24 -29.37 11.19
C ALA A 33 3.00 -30.38 10.31
N GLY A 34 3.43 -31.52 10.87
CA GLY A 34 4.09 -32.59 10.11
C GLY A 34 3.19 -33.21 9.03
N GLY A 35 1.90 -33.38 9.31
CA GLY A 35 0.90 -33.84 8.34
C GLY A 35 0.72 -32.87 7.16
N MET A 36 0.73 -31.56 7.42
CA MET A 36 0.66 -30.54 6.37
C MET A 36 1.91 -30.54 5.47
N VAL A 37 3.10 -30.70 6.04
CA VAL A 37 4.36 -30.76 5.28
C VAL A 37 4.42 -32.02 4.40
N LEU A 38 4.02 -33.19 4.94
CA LEU A 38 3.95 -34.44 4.19
C LEU A 38 2.90 -34.39 3.07
N TRP A 39 1.73 -33.80 3.32
CA TRP A 39 0.71 -33.60 2.30
C TRP A 39 1.19 -32.68 1.16
N ARG A 40 1.85 -31.57 1.51
CA ARG A 40 2.43 -30.64 0.53
C ARG A 40 3.52 -31.31 -0.30
N ALA A 41 4.43 -32.06 0.33
CA ALA A 41 5.48 -32.79 -0.38
C ALA A 41 4.92 -33.87 -1.34
N ASN A 42 3.81 -34.52 -0.98
CA ASN A 42 3.18 -35.53 -1.83
C ASN A 42 2.43 -34.91 -3.02
N LYS A 43 1.78 -33.75 -2.84
CA LYS A 43 1.06 -33.06 -3.92
C LYS A 43 1.98 -32.56 -5.05
N PHE A 44 3.24 -32.23 -4.73
CA PHE A 44 4.24 -31.80 -5.71
C PHE A 44 4.99 -32.95 -6.40
N ARG A 45 4.80 -34.21 -5.99
CA ARG A 45 5.46 -35.38 -6.61
C ARG A 45 4.69 -35.98 -7.81
N THR A 46 3.45 -35.58 -8.05
CA THR A 46 2.58 -36.19 -9.08
C THR A 46 2.08 -35.23 -10.16
N SER A 47 2.61 -34.00 -10.27
CA SER A 47 2.43 -33.23 -11.50
C SER A 47 3.40 -33.77 -12.57
N GLU A 48 2.92 -34.70 -13.39
CA GLU A 48 3.53 -35.01 -14.68
C GLU A 48 3.69 -33.70 -15.45
N LEU A 49 4.94 -33.24 -15.61
CA LEU A 49 5.28 -32.18 -16.55
C LEU A 49 5.02 -32.72 -17.96
N PRO A 50 4.08 -32.16 -18.75
CA PRO A 50 4.06 -32.44 -20.17
C PRO A 50 5.37 -31.93 -20.76
N ARG A 51 6.07 -32.80 -21.51
CA ARG A 51 7.32 -32.48 -22.21
C ARG A 51 7.12 -31.24 -23.07
N THR A 52 8.06 -30.30 -22.95
CA THR A 52 8.28 -29.19 -23.86
C THR A 52 8.21 -29.67 -25.31
N PRO A 53 7.32 -29.14 -26.17
CA PRO A 53 7.44 -29.42 -27.60
C PRO A 53 8.73 -28.77 -28.11
N HIS A 54 9.56 -29.56 -28.79
CA HIS A 54 10.71 -29.04 -29.53
C HIS A 54 10.19 -28.15 -30.67
N LEU A 55 10.45 -26.83 -30.58
CA LEU A 55 10.36 -25.92 -31.71
C LEU A 55 11.47 -26.31 -32.71
N GLY A 56 11.06 -26.79 -33.89
CA GLY A 56 11.96 -26.92 -35.03
C GLY A 56 12.48 -25.54 -35.43
N ALA A 57 13.76 -25.45 -35.78
CA ALA A 57 14.36 -24.21 -36.27
C ALA A 57 13.61 -23.73 -37.52
N LEU A 58 12.94 -22.59 -37.40
CA LEU A 58 12.41 -21.86 -38.54
C LEU A 58 13.57 -21.09 -39.17
N THR A 59 13.78 -21.34 -40.47
CA THR A 59 14.71 -20.59 -41.31
C THR A 59 14.27 -19.13 -41.36
N GLU A 60 15.15 -18.23 -40.94
CA GLU A 60 14.98 -16.78 -41.00
C GLU A 60 15.09 -16.34 -42.47
N GLU A 61 13.95 -16.20 -43.13
CA GLU A 61 13.84 -15.53 -44.42
C GLU A 61 13.39 -14.10 -44.15
N ALA A 62 14.33 -13.15 -44.26
CA ALA A 62 14.10 -11.73 -44.04
C ALA A 62 13.05 -11.21 -45.05
N THR A 63 11.82 -11.02 -44.57
CA THR A 63 10.78 -10.27 -45.27
C THR A 63 10.57 -8.98 -44.49
N GLU A 64 10.85 -7.84 -45.13
CA GLU A 64 10.50 -6.51 -44.63
C GLU A 64 8.98 -6.43 -44.37
N GLU A 65 8.59 -6.29 -43.11
CA GLU A 65 7.20 -6.00 -42.73
C GLU A 65 6.92 -4.49 -42.86
N PRO A 66 5.80 -4.09 -43.50
CA PRO A 66 5.37 -2.69 -43.54
C PRO A 66 4.97 -2.20 -42.14
N SER A 67 5.33 -0.96 -41.81
CA SER A 67 4.99 -0.31 -40.53
C SER A 67 3.49 -0.40 -40.22
N ALA A 68 3.14 -1.13 -39.16
CA ALA A 68 1.78 -1.15 -38.63
C ALA A 68 1.40 0.26 -38.11
N PRO A 69 0.17 0.74 -38.38
CA PRO A 69 -0.29 2.01 -37.85
C PRO A 69 -0.40 1.93 -36.32
N THR A 70 0.11 2.96 -35.65
CA THR A 70 -0.03 3.17 -34.20
C THR A 70 -1.52 3.28 -33.85
N VAL A 71 -2.11 2.19 -33.38
CA VAL A 71 -3.46 2.21 -32.80
C VAL A 71 -3.31 2.92 -31.45
N THR A 72 -3.80 4.15 -31.37
CA THR A 72 -4.00 4.84 -30.09
C THR A 72 -4.95 3.97 -29.26
N PRO A 73 -4.56 3.46 -28.08
CA PRO A 73 -5.46 2.68 -27.24
C PRO A 73 -6.71 3.51 -26.94
N GLU A 74 -7.87 2.89 -27.11
CA GLU A 74 -9.16 3.52 -26.82
C GLU A 74 -9.20 3.88 -25.32
N PRO A 75 -9.52 5.13 -24.95
CA PRO A 75 -9.54 5.53 -23.55
C PRO A 75 -10.54 4.68 -22.77
N CYS A 76 -10.18 4.28 -21.56
CA CYS A 76 -11.07 3.49 -20.71
C CYS A 76 -12.37 4.24 -20.49
N THR A 77 -13.47 3.51 -20.54
CA THR A 77 -14.78 4.02 -20.14
C THR A 77 -14.69 4.63 -18.74
N ALA A 78 -15.13 5.89 -18.59
CA ALA A 78 -15.31 6.53 -17.29
C ALA A 78 -16.55 6.01 -16.55
N ASN A 79 -17.36 5.16 -17.19
CA ASN A 79 -18.56 4.58 -16.60
C ASN A 79 -18.20 3.44 -15.65
N THR A 80 -18.26 3.70 -14.34
CA THR A 80 -17.95 2.71 -13.31
C THR A 80 -18.86 1.49 -13.33
N ALA A 81 -20.04 1.56 -13.93
CA ALA A 81 -20.95 0.43 -14.06
C ALA A 81 -20.42 -0.66 -15.02
N GLU A 82 -19.52 -0.28 -15.94
CA GLU A 82 -18.88 -1.18 -16.89
C GLU A 82 -17.63 -1.85 -16.30
N TRP A 83 -17.16 -1.37 -15.13
CA TRP A 83 -16.00 -1.93 -14.46
C TRP A 83 -16.37 -3.14 -13.62
N SER A 84 -15.57 -4.19 -13.72
CA SER A 84 -15.73 -5.42 -12.98
C SER A 84 -14.78 -5.46 -11.78
N LEU A 85 -15.28 -5.90 -10.63
CA LEU A 85 -14.48 -6.22 -9.45
C LEU A 85 -14.29 -7.74 -9.39
N LEU A 86 -13.07 -8.19 -9.63
CA LEU A 86 -12.68 -9.59 -9.67
C LEU A 86 -12.11 -10.05 -8.34
N ASP A 87 -12.50 -11.25 -7.91
CA ASP A 87 -11.99 -11.84 -6.66
C ASP A 87 -10.47 -12.02 -6.67
N MET A 88 -9.88 -11.86 -5.48
CA MET A 88 -8.46 -12.06 -5.25
C MET A 88 -8.24 -13.08 -4.13
N PRO A 89 -7.21 -13.95 -4.23
CA PRO A 89 -6.97 -15.01 -3.27
C PRO A 89 -6.60 -14.54 -1.85
N LEU A 90 -6.16 -13.28 -1.70
CA LEU A 90 -5.63 -12.75 -0.43
C LEU A 90 -6.61 -11.83 0.32
N SER A 91 -7.80 -11.55 -0.23
CA SER A 91 -8.77 -10.65 0.41
C SER A 91 -10.20 -11.16 0.23
N GLN A 92 -11.03 -11.01 1.26
CA GLN A 92 -12.45 -11.34 1.18
C GLN A 92 -13.23 -10.17 0.56
N ASN A 93 -12.84 -8.94 0.89
CA ASN A 93 -13.55 -7.73 0.50
C ASN A 93 -12.88 -6.99 -0.66
N TYR A 94 -11.54 -6.91 -0.70
CA TYR A 94 -10.85 -6.21 -1.77
C TYR A 94 -10.80 -7.05 -3.03
N LYS A 95 -11.04 -6.38 -4.15
CA LYS A 95 -11.12 -6.97 -5.48
C LYS A 95 -10.15 -6.27 -6.42
N ARG A 96 -9.82 -6.93 -7.53
CA ARG A 96 -9.07 -6.34 -8.63
C ARG A 96 -10.04 -5.68 -9.61
N LEU A 97 -9.78 -4.44 -10.02
CA LEU A 97 -10.54 -3.77 -11.07
C LEU A 97 -10.18 -4.32 -12.45
N SER A 98 -11.17 -4.39 -13.33
CA SER A 98 -11.04 -4.74 -14.73
C SER A 98 -11.97 -3.86 -15.57
N PRO A 99 -11.52 -3.36 -16.74
CA PRO A 99 -10.23 -3.62 -17.39
C PRO A 99 -9.06 -2.92 -16.70
N ALA A 100 -7.82 -3.40 -16.94
CA ALA A 100 -6.61 -2.89 -16.28
C ALA A 100 -6.37 -1.39 -16.53
N CYS A 101 -6.81 -0.88 -17.67
CA CYS A 101 -6.61 0.51 -18.04
C CYS A 101 -7.34 1.50 -17.08
N VAL A 102 -8.35 1.05 -16.32
CA VAL A 102 -9.00 1.84 -15.25
C VAL A 102 -7.99 2.34 -14.20
N TYR A 103 -6.89 1.61 -14.03
CA TYR A 103 -5.84 1.98 -13.10
C TYR A 103 -5.01 3.18 -13.57
N GLU A 104 -4.99 3.55 -14.85
CA GLU A 104 -4.15 4.67 -15.35
C GLU A 104 -4.47 5.99 -14.61
N GLY A 105 -5.76 6.29 -14.40
CA GLY A 105 -6.17 7.46 -13.64
C GLY A 105 -5.78 7.38 -12.16
N LEU A 106 -5.87 6.19 -11.55
CA LEU A 106 -5.46 5.96 -10.17
C LEU A 106 -3.94 6.09 -10.01
N GLU A 107 -3.17 5.50 -10.92
CA GLU A 107 -1.71 5.56 -10.95
C GLU A 107 -1.23 6.99 -11.03
N ARG A 108 -1.90 7.84 -11.82
CA ARG A 108 -1.58 9.27 -11.87
C ARG A 108 -1.78 9.96 -10.52
N THR A 109 -2.85 9.65 -9.78
CA THR A 109 -3.08 10.21 -8.44
C THR A 109 -2.12 9.60 -7.40
N VAL A 110 -1.71 8.34 -7.56
CA VAL A 110 -0.64 7.73 -6.76
C VAL A 110 0.71 8.40 -7.03
N ALA A 111 1.04 8.67 -8.29
CA ALA A 111 2.23 9.42 -8.69
C ALA A 111 2.26 10.81 -8.03
N TRP A 112 1.10 11.46 -7.92
CA TRP A 112 0.98 12.75 -7.24
C TRP A 112 1.32 12.65 -5.75
N VAL A 113 0.80 11.64 -5.04
CA VAL A 113 1.15 11.40 -3.63
C VAL A 113 2.63 11.07 -3.47
N LEU A 114 3.18 10.23 -4.35
CA LEU A 114 4.59 9.85 -4.32
C LEU A 114 5.50 11.05 -4.58
N ALA A 115 5.21 11.88 -5.59
CA ALA A 115 5.99 13.07 -5.91
C ALA A 115 6.10 14.04 -4.70
N ILE A 116 5.06 14.14 -3.87
CA ILE A 116 5.10 14.93 -2.63
C ILE A 116 6.14 14.37 -1.65
N HIS A 117 6.34 13.05 -1.59
CA HIS A 117 7.37 12.42 -0.77
C HIS A 117 8.79 12.55 -1.38
N GLU A 118 8.88 12.92 -2.65
CA GLU A 118 10.12 13.14 -3.39
C GLU A 118 10.47 14.63 -3.54
N GLY A 119 9.86 15.51 -2.75
CA GLY A 119 10.23 16.93 -2.64
C GLY A 119 9.49 17.89 -3.56
N TYR A 120 8.54 17.40 -4.35
CA TYR A 120 7.64 18.29 -5.09
C TYR A 120 6.65 18.92 -4.11
N SER A 121 6.35 20.20 -4.31
CA SER A 121 5.18 20.80 -3.68
C SER A 121 3.90 20.24 -4.29
N ARG A 122 2.76 20.36 -3.60
CA ARG A 122 1.46 19.89 -4.13
C ARG A 122 1.13 20.57 -5.46
N ALA A 123 1.38 21.87 -5.56
CA ALA A 123 1.15 22.64 -6.78
C ALA A 123 2.02 22.17 -7.95
N GLU A 124 3.31 21.92 -7.71
CA GLU A 124 4.22 21.42 -8.74
C GLU A 124 3.85 20.01 -9.18
N ALA A 125 3.55 19.10 -8.25
CA ALA A 125 3.12 17.75 -8.57
C ALA A 125 1.81 17.75 -9.37
N THR A 126 0.85 18.61 -9.00
CA THR A 126 -0.42 18.80 -9.72
C THR A 126 -0.17 19.26 -11.15
N GLN A 127 0.69 20.26 -11.35
CA GLN A 127 1.02 20.79 -12.66
C GLN A 127 1.76 19.75 -13.52
N ALA A 128 2.78 19.11 -12.95
CA ALA A 128 3.64 18.16 -13.64
C ALA A 128 2.87 16.93 -14.15
N LEU A 129 1.87 16.48 -13.40
CA LEU A 129 1.02 15.34 -13.75
C LEU A 129 -0.24 15.74 -14.54
N GLY A 130 -0.39 17.02 -14.89
CA GLY A 130 -1.46 17.51 -15.76
C GLY A 130 -2.85 17.47 -15.12
N PHE A 131 -2.94 17.63 -13.81
CA PHE A 131 -4.23 17.79 -13.13
C PHE A 131 -4.75 19.23 -13.24
N GLY A 132 -6.07 19.40 -13.40
CA GLY A 132 -6.71 20.71 -13.42
C GLY A 132 -6.82 21.38 -12.04
N ALA A 133 -6.80 20.57 -10.98
CA ALA A 133 -6.82 20.99 -9.59
C ALA A 133 -6.04 19.98 -8.74
N ILE A 134 -5.78 20.29 -7.46
CA ILE A 134 -5.14 19.36 -6.53
C ILE A 134 -6.03 18.11 -6.39
N PRO A 135 -5.57 16.89 -6.73
CA PRO A 135 -6.39 15.67 -6.76
C PRO A 135 -6.55 15.07 -5.35
N MET A 136 -6.99 15.87 -4.40
CA MET A 136 -7.20 15.50 -3.00
C MET A 136 -8.50 16.13 -2.52
N GLU A 137 -9.32 15.36 -1.80
CA GLU A 137 -10.51 15.90 -1.16
C GLU A 137 -10.17 16.33 0.28
N THR A 138 -10.55 17.56 0.64
CA THR A 138 -10.18 18.18 1.92
C THR A 138 -11.34 18.17 2.93
N GLN A 139 -12.57 17.88 2.52
CA GLN A 139 -13.77 17.97 3.36
C GLN A 139 -14.54 16.65 3.51
N ILE A 140 -13.84 15.52 3.60
CA ILE A 140 -14.50 14.21 3.64
C ILE A 140 -15.12 13.89 5.00
N GLY A 141 -14.48 14.30 6.10
CA GLY A 141 -14.89 13.90 7.45
C GLY A 141 -14.79 12.38 7.66
N SER A 142 -15.93 11.71 7.82
CA SER A 142 -16.01 10.25 8.00
C SER A 142 -16.52 9.56 6.74
N ILE A 143 -15.92 8.43 6.36
CA ILE A 143 -16.40 7.57 5.24
C ILE A 143 -16.65 6.14 5.70
N ARG A 144 -17.41 5.38 4.91
CA ARG A 144 -17.52 3.93 5.11
C ARG A 144 -16.50 3.19 4.25
N VAL A 145 -15.71 2.33 4.88
CA VAL A 145 -14.72 1.48 4.22
C VAL A 145 -14.93 0.02 4.54
N LEU A 146 -14.41 -0.84 3.66
CA LEU A 146 -14.13 -2.24 3.99
C LEU A 146 -12.66 -2.36 4.43
N THR A 147 -12.38 -3.25 5.38
CA THR A 147 -11.04 -3.82 5.54
C THR A 147 -10.91 -5.05 4.65
N ASP A 148 -9.78 -5.75 4.70
CA ASP A 148 -9.58 -7.00 3.95
C ASP A 148 -10.63 -8.09 4.28
N ARG A 149 -11.20 -8.06 5.49
CA ARG A 149 -12.14 -9.07 6.02
C ARG A 149 -13.41 -8.53 6.63
N ASP A 150 -13.37 -7.34 7.22
CA ASP A 150 -14.46 -6.76 7.98
C ASP A 150 -15.07 -5.53 7.29
N GLY A 151 -16.25 -5.13 7.73
CA GLY A 151 -16.94 -3.91 7.30
C GLY A 151 -18.35 -4.16 6.77
N PRO A 152 -19.06 -3.08 6.36
CA PRO A 152 -18.61 -1.68 6.29
C PRO A 152 -18.42 -1.00 7.65
N LEU A 153 -17.28 -0.31 7.82
CA LEU A 153 -16.90 0.45 9.02
C LEU A 153 -16.88 1.95 8.72
N SER A 154 -17.46 2.76 9.59
CA SER A 154 -17.27 4.22 9.54
C SER A 154 -15.91 4.57 10.14
N ILE A 155 -15.10 5.31 9.40
CA ILE A 155 -13.78 5.78 9.83
C ILE A 155 -13.66 7.27 9.61
N ASP A 156 -12.94 7.96 10.49
CA ASP A 156 -12.52 9.33 10.25
C ASP A 156 -11.24 9.31 9.41
N LEU A 157 -11.18 10.19 8.42
CA LEU A 157 -9.99 10.36 7.59
C LEU A 157 -9.12 11.49 8.11
N LEU A 158 -7.81 11.27 8.06
CA LEU A 158 -6.82 12.32 8.13
C LEU A 158 -6.28 12.56 6.73
N THR A 159 -6.25 13.84 6.36
CA THR A 159 -5.50 14.35 5.23
C THR A 159 -4.46 15.34 5.74
N VAL A 160 -3.37 15.50 5.00
CA VAL A 160 -2.51 16.67 5.18
C VAL A 160 -3.20 17.84 4.50
N PRO A 161 -3.30 19.03 5.12
CA PRO A 161 -3.95 20.17 4.48
C PRO A 161 -3.33 20.47 3.11
N ALA A 162 -4.15 21.00 2.22
CA ALA A 162 -3.78 21.36 0.85
C ALA A 162 -2.90 22.62 0.82
N LEU A 163 -1.79 22.65 1.58
CA LEU A 163 -0.80 23.71 1.46
C LEU A 163 -0.05 23.52 0.13
N PRO A 164 -0.29 24.39 -0.87
CA PRO A 164 0.19 24.17 -2.23
C PRO A 164 1.71 24.14 -2.30
N ASP A 165 2.38 24.97 -1.48
CA ASP A 165 3.82 25.21 -1.53
C ASP A 165 4.64 24.34 -0.56
N LEU A 166 3.99 23.53 0.28
CA LEU A 166 4.68 22.66 1.23
C LEU A 166 5.40 21.53 0.48
N ARG A 167 6.72 21.47 0.63
CA ARG A 167 7.56 20.39 0.11
C ARG A 167 7.93 19.42 1.22
N GLN A 168 8.03 18.14 0.88
CA GLN A 168 8.38 17.09 1.83
C GLN A 168 9.35 16.08 1.20
N TRP A 169 10.29 15.56 1.98
CA TRP A 169 11.14 14.45 1.55
C TRP A 169 11.10 13.35 2.59
N SER A 170 11.04 12.11 2.11
CA SER A 170 11.16 10.90 2.90
C SER A 170 12.40 10.12 2.45
N ILE A 171 13.52 10.25 3.18
CA ILE A 171 14.79 9.62 2.77
C ILE A 171 15.34 8.63 3.79
N ASP A 172 16.06 7.63 3.31
CA ASP A 172 16.75 6.62 4.11
C ASP A 172 18.08 7.15 4.68
N ARG A 173 18.83 6.30 5.38
CA ARG A 173 20.15 6.67 5.93
C ARG A 173 21.21 6.96 4.86
N SER A 174 21.01 6.40 3.66
CA SER A 174 21.86 6.57 2.50
C SER A 174 21.47 7.79 1.65
N LYS A 175 20.44 8.55 2.08
CA LYS A 175 19.86 9.71 1.39
C LYS A 175 19.10 9.36 0.11
N ASN A 176 18.67 8.11 -0.05
CA ASN A 176 17.80 7.69 -1.13
C ASN A 176 16.33 7.88 -0.74
N PRO A 177 15.43 8.01 -1.72
CA PRO A 177 13.99 7.88 -1.52
C PRO A 177 13.63 6.64 -0.71
N ALA A 178 12.77 6.81 0.28
CA ALA A 178 12.39 5.76 1.22
C ALA A 178 10.89 5.45 1.22
N THR A 179 10.17 5.87 0.18
CA THR A 179 8.74 5.63 0.03
C THR A 179 8.47 4.64 -1.10
N SER A 180 7.59 3.68 -0.85
CA SER A 180 7.10 2.75 -1.86
C SER A 180 5.62 2.50 -1.64
N LEU A 181 4.84 2.55 -2.72
CA LEU A 181 3.41 2.29 -2.69
C LEU A 181 3.09 1.01 -3.47
N ALA A 182 2.10 0.27 -2.98
CA ALA A 182 1.61 -0.93 -3.63
C ALA A 182 0.10 -1.06 -3.49
N MET A 183 -0.54 -1.47 -4.58
CA MET A 183 -1.98 -1.64 -4.62
C MET A 183 -2.43 -2.81 -3.72
N ARG A 184 -3.52 -2.59 -2.96
CA ARG A 184 -4.14 -3.64 -2.11
C ARG A 184 -5.45 -4.15 -2.67
N GLY A 185 -6.14 -3.34 -3.46
CA GLY A 185 -7.39 -3.68 -4.13
C GLY A 185 -8.46 -2.63 -3.88
N CYS A 186 -9.63 -2.84 -4.48
CA CYS A 186 -10.73 -1.88 -4.45
C CYS A 186 -12.04 -2.54 -4.03
N PHE A 187 -13.00 -1.71 -3.63
CA PHE A 187 -14.36 -2.12 -3.33
C PHE A 187 -15.34 -1.04 -3.80
N ARG A 188 -16.59 -1.44 -4.07
CA ARG A 188 -17.69 -0.50 -4.28
C ARG A 188 -18.20 -0.02 -2.94
N THR A 189 -18.63 1.24 -2.90
CA THR A 189 -19.27 1.90 -1.75
C THR A 189 -20.75 1.54 -1.65
N GLU A 190 -21.07 0.27 -1.85
CA GLU A 190 -22.43 -0.26 -1.82
C GLU A 190 -22.46 -1.64 -1.16
N THR A 191 -23.60 -1.97 -0.58
CA THR A 191 -23.90 -3.31 -0.06
C THR A 191 -25.08 -3.90 -0.79
N ILE A 192 -25.09 -5.23 -0.97
CA ILE A 192 -26.26 -5.95 -1.49
C ILE A 192 -27.13 -6.38 -0.30
N ALA A 193 -28.34 -5.85 -0.21
CA ALA A 193 -29.34 -6.21 0.79
C ALA A 193 -30.61 -6.67 0.07
N GLY A 194 -31.03 -7.93 0.28
CA GLY A 194 -32.28 -8.45 -0.30
C GLY A 194 -32.35 -8.41 -1.83
N ASN A 195 -31.22 -8.62 -2.53
CA ASN A 195 -31.02 -8.47 -3.98
C ASN A 195 -31.03 -7.04 -4.52
N GLU A 196 -31.14 -6.04 -3.66
CA GLU A 196 -31.00 -4.63 -4.04
C GLU A 196 -29.62 -4.10 -3.69
N ARG A 197 -29.09 -3.21 -4.53
CA ARG A 197 -27.87 -2.46 -4.22
C ARG A 197 -28.25 -1.25 -3.40
N GLN A 198 -27.64 -1.15 -2.23
CA GLN A 198 -27.79 -0.01 -1.35
C GLN A 198 -26.44 0.70 -1.26
N GLY A 199 -26.34 1.85 -1.92
CA GLY A 199 -25.19 2.75 -1.78
C GLY A 199 -25.03 3.23 -0.35
N TRP A 200 -23.79 3.47 0.06
CA TRP A 200 -23.47 3.93 1.41
C TRP A 200 -23.71 5.42 1.63
N GLY A 201 -23.95 6.17 0.56
CA GLY A 201 -24.15 7.61 0.59
C GLY A 201 -22.85 8.40 0.55
N ASP A 202 -21.70 7.72 0.51
CA ASP A 202 -20.40 8.33 0.25
C ASP A 202 -20.36 8.78 -1.22
N SER A 203 -19.81 9.96 -1.53
CA SER A 203 -19.82 10.59 -2.86
C SER A 203 -18.95 9.87 -3.92
N PHE A 204 -18.41 8.70 -3.61
CA PHE A 204 -17.52 7.93 -4.46
C PHE A 204 -18.18 6.64 -4.87
N ASP A 205 -18.04 6.23 -6.13
CA ASP A 205 -18.56 4.95 -6.63
C ASP A 205 -17.71 3.76 -6.16
N LEU A 206 -16.40 4.01 -6.02
CA LEU A 206 -15.37 3.02 -5.74
C LEU A 206 -14.31 3.64 -4.85
N ILE A 207 -13.76 2.82 -3.96
CA ILE A 207 -12.57 3.16 -3.18
C ILE A 207 -11.52 2.09 -3.39
N CYS A 208 -10.31 2.53 -3.69
CA CYS A 208 -9.11 1.70 -3.78
C CYS A 208 -8.20 1.97 -2.59
N VAL A 209 -7.57 0.91 -2.09
CA VAL A 209 -6.64 0.96 -0.98
C VAL A 209 -5.23 0.72 -1.50
N VAL A 210 -4.32 1.60 -1.12
CA VAL A 210 -2.89 1.52 -1.46
C VAL A 210 -2.11 1.51 -0.15
N SER A 211 -1.22 0.55 0.02
CA SER A 211 -0.27 0.63 1.14
C SER A 211 0.89 1.53 0.74
N GLN A 212 1.21 2.49 1.59
CA GLN A 212 2.45 3.24 1.57
C GLN A 212 3.39 2.68 2.63
N ASP A 213 4.50 2.14 2.18
CA ASP A 213 5.62 1.76 3.02
C ASP A 213 6.65 2.88 3.04
N THR A 214 7.11 3.20 4.24
CA THR A 214 8.02 4.31 4.48
C THR A 214 9.15 3.81 5.38
N GLU A 215 10.32 3.59 4.77
CA GLU A 215 11.55 3.10 5.40
C GLU A 215 12.49 4.29 5.74
N THR A 216 11.87 5.43 6.04
CA THR A 216 12.52 6.73 6.22
C THR A 216 13.34 6.78 7.48
N ALA A 217 14.57 7.31 7.34
CA ALA A 217 15.45 7.68 8.43
C ALA A 217 15.31 9.18 8.78
N TYR A 218 15.01 10.02 7.78
CA TYR A 218 14.83 11.47 7.91
C TYR A 218 13.62 11.96 7.11
N GLY A 219 12.71 12.66 7.79
CA GLY A 219 11.61 13.37 7.15
C GLY A 219 11.93 14.86 7.08
N ILE A 220 12.00 15.44 5.89
CA ILE A 220 12.33 16.86 5.70
C ILE A 220 11.06 17.58 5.25
N MET A 221 10.78 18.74 5.82
CA MET A 221 9.69 19.63 5.40
C MET A 221 10.26 21.00 5.11
N GLN A 222 9.78 21.62 4.04
CA GLN A 222 10.15 22.99 3.68
C GLN A 222 8.91 23.78 3.29
N LEU A 223 8.76 24.97 3.86
CA LEU A 223 7.71 25.93 3.53
C LEU A 223 8.27 27.36 3.59
N GLY A 224 8.37 27.99 2.41
CA GLY A 224 9.07 29.27 2.28
C GLY A 224 10.54 29.13 2.72
N GLU A 225 10.96 30.00 3.64
CA GLU A 225 12.33 29.99 4.19
C GLU A 225 12.51 28.99 5.34
N ASN A 226 11.43 28.41 5.86
CA ASN A 226 11.51 27.46 6.97
C ASN A 226 11.78 26.06 6.45
N THR A 227 12.87 25.46 6.92
CA THR A 227 13.19 24.04 6.72
C THR A 227 13.26 23.36 8.08
N TYR A 228 12.67 22.17 8.18
CA TYR A 228 12.79 21.32 9.35
C TYR A 228 13.01 19.87 8.95
N THR A 229 13.96 19.22 9.62
CA THR A 229 14.26 17.80 9.49
C THR A 229 13.91 17.10 10.79
N GLY A 230 12.94 16.20 10.69
CA GLY A 230 12.59 15.26 11.75
C GLY A 230 13.33 13.93 11.58
N GLY A 231 13.56 13.27 12.71
CA GLY A 231 14.29 12.01 12.78
C GLY A 231 15.78 12.21 13.11
N ASP A 232 16.35 11.23 13.77
CA ASP A 232 17.77 11.14 14.14
C ASP A 232 18.46 9.99 13.38
N GLY A 233 17.84 9.52 12.30
CA GLY A 233 18.25 8.31 11.59
C GLY A 233 17.73 7.01 12.22
N SER A 234 16.96 7.07 13.32
CA SER A 234 16.35 5.90 13.98
C SER A 234 14.83 5.80 13.83
N LEU A 235 14.23 6.63 12.95
CA LEU A 235 12.81 6.51 12.61
C LEU A 235 12.50 5.07 12.19
N SER A 236 11.47 4.51 12.81
CA SER A 236 11.04 3.14 12.53
C SER A 236 10.30 3.09 11.21
N ALA A 237 10.63 2.09 10.39
CA ALA A 237 9.89 1.82 9.17
C ALA A 237 8.41 1.58 9.50
N SER A 238 7.53 2.08 8.64
CA SER A 238 6.09 2.05 8.90
C SER A 238 5.30 1.81 7.61
N ARG A 239 4.13 1.21 7.76
CA ARG A 239 3.13 1.06 6.72
C ARG A 239 1.91 1.91 7.03
N THR A 240 1.41 2.63 6.02
CA THR A 240 0.16 3.37 6.08
C THR A 240 -0.78 2.88 4.98
N PHE A 241 -2.08 2.78 5.25
CA PHE A 241 -3.06 2.49 4.19
C PHE A 241 -3.75 3.78 3.75
N LEU A 242 -3.52 4.15 2.50
CA LEU A 242 -4.11 5.30 1.84
C LEU A 242 -5.38 4.89 1.09
N PHE A 243 -6.38 5.75 1.11
CA PHE A 243 -7.62 5.59 0.37
C PHE A 243 -7.66 6.53 -0.84
N PHE A 244 -8.11 5.98 -1.97
CA PHE A 244 -8.32 6.72 -3.21
C PHE A 244 -9.75 6.48 -3.67
N GLY A 245 -10.53 7.54 -3.81
CA GLY A 245 -11.92 7.48 -4.22
C GLY A 245 -12.05 7.82 -5.70
N TYR A 246 -12.92 7.10 -6.41
CA TYR A 246 -13.34 7.49 -7.74
C TYR A 246 -14.73 8.15 -7.67
N GLY A 247 -14.82 9.38 -8.16
CA GLY A 247 -16.06 10.16 -8.19
C GLY A 247 -16.00 11.20 -9.30
N GLU A 248 -17.14 11.49 -9.92
CA GLU A 248 -17.28 12.52 -10.97
C GLU A 248 -16.30 12.38 -12.16
N GLY A 249 -15.82 11.16 -12.44
CA GLY A 249 -14.89 10.90 -13.54
C GLY A 249 -13.42 10.89 -13.14
N GLU A 250 -13.07 11.21 -11.90
CA GLU A 250 -11.69 11.39 -11.45
C GLU A 250 -11.33 10.57 -10.20
N TRP A 251 -10.03 10.29 -10.04
CA TRP A 251 -9.47 9.66 -8.84
C TRP A 251 -8.90 10.72 -7.90
N LEU A 252 -9.39 10.75 -6.67
CA LEU A 252 -8.96 11.67 -5.62
C LEU A 252 -8.30 10.90 -4.48
N TRP A 253 -7.22 11.47 -3.93
CA TRP A 253 -6.65 11.00 -2.67
C TRP A 253 -7.54 11.44 -1.51
N LEU A 254 -7.97 10.47 -0.70
CA LEU A 254 -8.87 10.71 0.43
C LEU A 254 -8.14 10.81 1.77
N GLY A 255 -6.85 10.46 1.80
CA GLY A 255 -6.06 10.39 3.03
C GLY A 255 -5.96 8.97 3.60
N TRP A 256 -5.85 8.88 4.92
CA TRP A 256 -5.71 7.62 5.66
C TRP A 256 -6.50 7.66 6.97
N ARG A 257 -6.62 6.53 7.67
CA ARG A 257 -7.44 6.46 8.91
C ARG A 257 -6.85 7.31 10.05
N ALA A 258 -7.71 8.08 10.72
CA ALA A 258 -7.34 8.86 11.90
C ALA A 258 -6.98 8.00 13.11
N ASP A 259 -7.64 6.86 13.27
CA ASP A 259 -7.59 6.01 14.46
C ASP A 259 -6.44 4.99 14.48
N GLY A 260 -5.43 5.15 13.62
CA GLY A 260 -4.28 4.24 13.54
C GLY A 260 -3.93 3.78 12.13
N GLY A 261 -4.12 4.63 11.12
CA GLY A 261 -3.83 4.29 9.73
C GLY A 261 -2.35 4.02 9.44
N ARG A 262 -1.43 4.48 10.30
CA ARG A 262 0.03 4.27 10.22
C ARG A 262 0.48 3.31 11.32
N MET A 263 1.16 2.25 10.93
CA MET A 263 1.65 1.20 11.83
C MET A 263 3.16 1.04 11.67
N SER A 264 3.91 0.93 12.78
CA SER A 264 5.31 0.51 12.72
C SER A 264 5.40 -0.92 12.20
N TYR A 265 6.41 -1.22 11.39
CA TYR A 265 6.70 -2.60 10.98
C TYR A 265 6.83 -3.54 12.19
N ALA A 266 7.48 -3.08 13.26
CA ALA A 266 7.66 -3.88 14.47
C ALA A 266 6.32 -4.26 15.13
N ASP A 267 5.34 -3.37 15.13
CA ASP A 267 4.04 -3.60 15.77
C ASP A 267 3.21 -4.66 15.04
N VAL A 268 3.43 -4.81 13.74
CA VAL A 268 2.73 -5.78 12.88
C VAL A 268 3.59 -6.98 12.50
N GLY A 269 4.78 -7.13 13.10
CA GLY A 269 5.70 -8.24 12.82
C GLY A 269 6.25 -8.26 11.39
N LEU A 270 6.36 -7.08 10.78
CA LEU A 270 7.05 -6.89 9.51
C LEU A 270 8.51 -6.49 9.74
N ASP A 271 9.34 -6.78 8.76
CA ASP A 271 10.65 -6.16 8.56
C ASP A 271 10.73 -5.64 7.11
N VAL A 272 11.85 -5.03 6.74
CA VAL A 272 12.06 -4.43 5.42
C VAL A 272 11.94 -5.48 4.30
N ASP A 273 12.52 -6.67 4.49
CA ASP A 273 12.54 -7.73 3.48
C ASP A 273 11.14 -8.34 3.28
N LEU A 274 10.40 -8.55 4.37
CA LEU A 274 9.02 -9.03 4.35
C LEU A 274 8.08 -8.00 3.73
N ALA A 275 8.25 -6.71 4.05
CA ALA A 275 7.45 -5.66 3.45
C ALA A 275 7.71 -5.55 1.95
N ALA A 276 8.97 -5.62 1.51
CA ALA A 276 9.34 -5.64 0.10
C ALA A 276 8.74 -6.87 -0.63
N SER A 277 8.89 -8.06 -0.04
CA SER A 277 8.33 -9.30 -0.61
C SER A 277 6.80 -9.23 -0.74
N ASP A 278 6.13 -8.63 0.24
CA ASP A 278 4.68 -8.42 0.22
C ASP A 278 4.25 -7.41 -0.87
N ARG A 279 5.01 -6.32 -1.07
CA ARG A 279 4.77 -5.37 -2.19
C ARG A 279 4.89 -6.09 -3.54
N GLU A 280 5.95 -6.86 -3.75
CA GLU A 280 6.17 -7.60 -4.99
C GLU A 280 5.09 -8.67 -5.24
N MET A 281 4.68 -9.38 -4.19
CA MET A 281 3.57 -10.33 -4.27
C MET A 281 2.28 -9.63 -4.72
N MET A 282 1.94 -8.48 -4.14
CA MET A 282 0.74 -7.73 -4.52
C MET A 282 0.83 -7.17 -5.94
N SER A 283 2.00 -6.64 -6.33
CA SER A 283 2.32 -6.21 -7.69
C SER A 283 2.05 -7.32 -8.70
N SER A 284 2.60 -8.51 -8.46
CA SER A 284 2.39 -9.68 -9.32
C SER A 284 0.93 -10.15 -9.35
N LEU A 285 0.22 -10.13 -8.21
CA LEU A 285 -1.16 -10.58 -8.13
C LEU A 285 -2.11 -9.68 -8.92
N LEU A 286 -1.88 -8.38 -8.86
CA LEU A 286 -2.73 -7.37 -9.48
C LEU A 286 -2.30 -7.04 -10.92
N GLY A 287 -1.06 -7.36 -11.30
CA GLY A 287 -0.49 -6.96 -12.58
C GLY A 287 -0.20 -5.47 -12.64
N LEU A 288 0.13 -4.85 -11.49
CA LEU A 288 0.44 -3.43 -11.35
C LEU A 288 1.85 -3.29 -10.78
N PRO A 289 2.62 -2.26 -11.16
CA PRO A 289 3.96 -2.07 -10.63
C PRO A 289 3.95 -1.72 -9.13
N VAL A 290 5.08 -1.94 -8.48
CA VAL A 290 5.37 -1.24 -7.21
C VAL A 290 5.71 0.21 -7.58
N TRP A 291 4.98 1.16 -7.01
CA TRP A 291 5.15 2.57 -7.28
C TRP A 291 6.20 3.15 -6.32
N ASN A 292 7.38 3.46 -6.84
CA ASN A 292 8.51 4.04 -6.11
C ASN A 292 9.18 5.13 -6.96
N ALA A 293 10.21 5.81 -6.44
CA ALA A 293 10.88 6.90 -7.14
C ALA A 293 11.37 6.50 -8.55
N ALA A 294 11.89 5.28 -8.73
CA ALA A 294 12.33 4.79 -10.04
C ALA A 294 11.15 4.63 -11.03
N TRP A 295 10.00 4.16 -10.57
CA TRP A 295 8.79 4.12 -11.40
C TRP A 295 8.30 5.52 -11.74
N LEU A 296 8.32 6.45 -10.78
CA LEU A 296 7.89 7.83 -10.97
C LEU A 296 8.74 8.53 -12.05
N GLU A 297 10.06 8.35 -12.01
CA GLU A 297 10.98 8.84 -13.04
C GLU A 297 10.73 8.16 -14.39
N ALA A 298 10.63 6.82 -14.42
CA ALA A 298 10.50 6.07 -15.67
C ALA A 298 9.19 6.34 -16.41
N VAL A 299 8.08 6.52 -15.69
CA VAL A 299 6.75 6.68 -16.29
C VAL A 299 6.38 8.15 -16.51
N TYR A 300 6.74 9.04 -15.58
CA TYR A 300 6.33 10.44 -15.62
C TYR A 300 7.49 11.42 -15.85
N GLY A 301 8.74 10.95 -15.88
CA GLY A 301 9.91 11.81 -16.00
C GLY A 301 10.17 12.68 -14.76
N LEU A 302 9.59 12.31 -13.61
CA LEU A 302 9.69 13.06 -12.36
C LEU A 302 10.73 12.41 -11.45
N ASP A 303 11.97 12.91 -11.56
CA ASP A 303 13.05 12.54 -10.64
C ASP A 303 12.88 13.25 -9.28
N VAL A 304 13.55 12.72 -8.27
CA VAL A 304 13.57 13.23 -6.90
C VAL A 304 14.11 14.66 -6.88
N GLN A 305 13.41 15.56 -6.19
CA GLN A 305 13.88 16.94 -6.05
C GLN A 305 15.12 17.00 -5.16
N PRO A 306 16.06 17.92 -5.43
CA PRO A 306 17.24 18.10 -4.61
C PRO A 306 16.83 18.40 -3.16
N LEU A 307 17.57 17.83 -2.21
CA LEU A 307 17.38 18.11 -0.80
C LEU A 307 17.73 19.58 -0.51
N PRO A 308 17.02 20.27 0.41
CA PRO A 308 17.37 21.63 0.79
C PRO A 308 18.81 21.75 1.32
N ASP A 309 19.44 22.89 1.09
CA ASP A 309 20.76 23.17 1.67
C ASP A 309 20.72 23.05 3.20
N ASP A 310 21.80 22.49 3.77
CA ASP A 310 21.98 22.30 5.22
C ASP A 310 20.83 21.56 5.94
N TRP A 311 20.00 20.79 5.22
CA TRP A 311 18.84 20.09 5.80
C TRP A 311 19.19 19.25 7.04
N GLN A 312 20.37 18.65 7.10
CA GLN A 312 20.80 17.82 8.23
C GLN A 312 20.92 18.61 9.54
N ALA A 313 21.22 19.92 9.46
CA ALA A 313 21.31 20.82 10.60
C ALA A 313 19.98 21.50 10.93
N ALA A 314 18.97 21.41 10.05
CA ALA A 314 17.68 22.07 10.18
C ALA A 314 16.76 21.38 11.19
N THR A 315 17.17 21.30 12.46
CA THR A 315 16.39 20.64 13.53
C THR A 315 15.75 21.63 14.51
N ASP A 316 15.72 22.91 14.15
CA ASP A 316 15.19 24.00 14.99
C ASP A 316 13.68 23.84 15.23
N PRO A 317 13.24 23.70 16.50
CA PRO A 317 11.83 23.68 16.85
C PRO A 317 11.06 24.93 16.42
N VAL A 318 11.70 26.10 16.31
CA VAL A 318 11.02 27.33 15.87
C VAL A 318 10.58 27.21 14.40
N ALA A 319 11.46 26.71 13.53
CA ALA A 319 11.12 26.47 12.13
C ALA A 319 10.01 25.41 12.00
N ARG A 320 10.09 24.32 12.78
CA ARG A 320 9.03 23.31 12.86
C ARG A 320 7.69 23.94 13.24
N ASP A 321 7.66 24.73 14.31
CA ASP A 321 6.42 25.30 14.84
C ASP A 321 5.84 26.36 13.90
N ALA A 322 6.66 27.09 13.15
CA ALA A 322 6.21 27.99 12.08
C ALA A 322 5.52 27.24 10.93
N ILE A 323 6.11 26.12 10.48
CA ILE A 323 5.51 25.24 9.47
C ILE A 323 4.18 24.66 9.99
N LEU A 324 4.18 24.10 11.21
CA LEU A 324 2.99 23.50 11.82
C LEU A 324 1.87 24.53 12.06
N THR A 325 2.21 25.76 12.44
CA THR A 325 1.22 26.84 12.59
C THR A 325 0.53 27.14 11.27
N THR A 326 1.29 27.15 10.17
CA THR A 326 0.72 27.38 8.83
C THR A 326 -0.15 26.20 8.38
N ILE A 327 0.28 24.96 8.66
CA ILE A 327 -0.50 23.74 8.43
C ILE A 327 -1.84 23.80 9.17
N ASN A 328 -1.80 24.06 10.48
CA ASN A 328 -2.99 24.07 11.32
C ASN A 328 -3.94 25.22 10.94
N GLY A 329 -3.41 26.40 10.62
CA GLY A 329 -4.21 27.54 10.19
C GLY A 329 -4.87 27.37 8.81
N ALA A 330 -4.42 26.41 7.99
CA ALA A 330 -5.04 26.06 6.71
C ALA A 330 -6.14 24.99 6.85
N GLN A 331 -6.34 24.43 8.04
CA GLN A 331 -7.39 23.46 8.34
C GLN A 331 -8.64 24.09 9.00
N GLU A 332 -8.54 25.35 9.45
CA GLU A 332 -9.65 26.15 10.00
C GLU A 332 -10.43 26.87 8.90
#